data_AF-A0A7R9MD53-F1
#
_entry.id   AF-A0A7R9MD53-F1
#
_cell.length_a   1.000
_cell.length_b   1.000
_cell.length_c   1.000
_cell.angle_alpha   90.00
_cell.angle_beta   90.00
_cell.angle_gamma   90.00
#
_symmetry.space_group_name_H-M   'P 1'
#
loop_
_entity.id
_entity.type
_entity.pdbx_description
1 polymer ?
#
loop_
_entity_poly.entity_id
_entity_poly.type
_entity_poly.pdbx_seq_one_letter_code
_entity_poly.pdbx_strand_id
1 'polypeptide(L)'
;VGPCEGISIGDDVMMSRYLLHRVAEDLHIGVTFDPKPVPNWLGAGAHMNFSTEKMRAKGGLTEIERAIEKLSKRHEKHLSLYDPRGGADNIRRLTATGSLFYASDMNQFSSGVAKRGASIRIPKRVAQEGRGYMEDRRPASNCDPYMVAEALVRTCLLNE
;
A
#
# COMPACT_ATOMS: atom_id res chain seq x y z
N VAL A 1 -3.16 10.93 3.69
CA VAL A 1 -2.11 11.44 4.61
C VAL A 1 -0.78 11.44 3.86
N GLY A 2 0.02 12.50 3.98
CA GLY A 2 1.36 12.61 3.38
C GLY A 2 1.51 13.66 2.27
N PRO A 3 2.75 13.88 1.78
CA PRO A 3 3.98 13.12 2.11
C PRO A 3 4.46 13.28 3.56
N CYS A 4 4.93 12.17 4.17
CA CYS A 4 5.45 12.10 5.53
C CYS A 4 6.86 11.50 5.50
N GLU A 5 7.76 11.90 6.41
CA GLU A 5 9.14 11.40 6.47
C GLU A 5 9.31 10.40 7.62
N GLY A 6 9.79 9.20 7.29
CA GLY A 6 10.11 8.17 8.29
C GLY A 6 8.90 7.78 9.13
N ILE A 7 9.05 7.87 10.45
CA ILE A 7 8.06 7.40 11.44
C ILE A 7 6.75 8.20 11.40
N SER A 8 6.78 9.46 10.94
CA SER A 8 5.63 10.36 11.04
C SER A 8 4.44 9.90 10.19
N ILE A 9 4.64 9.02 9.20
CA ILE A 9 3.53 8.42 8.45
C ILE A 9 2.63 7.58 9.36
N GLY A 10 3.21 6.87 10.32
CA GLY A 10 2.45 6.07 11.27
C GLY A 10 1.70 6.96 12.25
N ASP A 11 2.38 7.96 12.81
CA ASP A 11 1.81 8.94 13.74
C ASP A 11 0.60 9.64 13.10
N ASP A 12 0.78 10.22 11.91
CA ASP A 12 -0.25 11.00 11.24
C ASP A 12 -1.45 10.15 10.81
N VAL A 13 -1.23 8.91 10.33
CA VAL A 13 -2.32 8.01 9.95
C VAL A 13 -3.09 7.55 11.18
N MET A 14 -2.40 7.19 12.27
CA MET A 14 -3.07 6.76 13.50
C MET A 14 -3.89 7.89 14.12
N MET A 15 -3.34 9.10 14.18
CA MET A 15 -4.08 10.27 14.63
C MET A 15 -5.25 10.61 13.71
N SER A 16 -5.09 10.49 12.39
CA SER A 16 -6.18 10.67 11.43
C SER A 16 -7.31 9.66 11.65
N ARG A 17 -6.98 8.39 11.92
CA ARG A 17 -7.98 7.35 12.23
C ARG A 17 -8.71 7.64 13.54
N TYR A 18 -7.99 8.07 14.57
CA TYR A 18 -8.59 8.49 15.83
C TYR A 18 -9.60 9.62 15.64
N LEU A 19 -9.21 10.69 14.94
CA LEU A 19 -10.09 11.83 14.66
C LEU A 19 -11.32 11.41 13.84
N LEU A 20 -11.16 10.52 12.85
CA LEU A 20 -12.28 9.99 12.07
C LEU A 20 -13.31 9.29 12.97
N HIS A 21 -12.86 8.47 13.93
CA HIS A 21 -13.76 7.84 14.89
C HIS A 21 -14.43 8.85 15.83
N ARG A 22 -13.70 9.90 16.27
CA ARG A 22 -14.28 10.98 17.10
C ARG A 22 -15.42 11.70 16.40
N VAL A 23 -15.20 12.11 15.15
CA VAL A 23 -16.23 12.78 14.34
C VAL A 23 -17.41 11.84 14.05
N ALA A 24 -17.14 10.58 13.76
CA ALA A 24 -18.18 9.57 13.53
C ALA A 24 -19.05 9.33 14.78
N GLU A 25 -18.45 9.35 15.97
CA GLU A 25 -19.17 9.22 17.24
C GLU A 25 -20.16 10.38 17.45
N ASP A 26 -19.73 11.62 17.23
CA ASP A 26 -20.59 12.82 17.35
C ASP A 26 -21.78 12.79 16.37
N LEU A 27 -21.60 12.12 15.23
CA LEU A 27 -22.63 11.93 14.20
C LEU A 27 -23.44 10.64 14.38
N HIS A 28 -23.17 9.86 15.42
CA HIS A 28 -23.79 8.56 15.69
C HIS A 28 -23.69 7.56 14.52
N ILE A 29 -22.56 7.55 13.80
CA ILE A 29 -22.28 6.60 12.71
C ILE A 29 -21.07 5.70 13.03
N GLY A 30 -21.08 4.48 12.50
CA GLY A 30 -19.97 3.54 12.62
C GLY A 30 -18.96 3.69 11.47
N VAL A 31 -17.67 3.58 11.79
CA VAL A 31 -16.58 3.50 10.81
C VAL A 31 -15.93 2.13 10.92
N THR A 32 -15.66 1.49 9.78
CA THR A 32 -14.93 0.23 9.71
C THR A 32 -13.74 0.36 8.77
N PHE A 33 -12.62 -0.24 9.18
CA PHE A 33 -11.45 -0.44 8.33
C PHE A 33 -11.35 -1.87 7.82
N ASP A 34 -12.40 -2.69 7.98
CA ASP A 34 -12.44 -4.02 7.37
C ASP A 34 -12.18 -3.93 5.84
N PRO A 35 -11.25 -4.72 5.28
CA PRO A 35 -10.88 -4.60 3.87
C PRO A 35 -11.96 -5.09 2.89
N LYS A 36 -12.97 -5.82 3.37
CA LYS A 36 -14.11 -6.30 2.58
C LYS A 36 -15.37 -6.36 3.45
N PRO A 37 -15.96 -5.20 3.80
CA PRO A 37 -17.07 -5.14 4.74
C PRO A 37 -18.37 -5.69 4.14
N VAL A 38 -18.53 -5.56 2.82
CA VAL A 38 -19.69 -6.07 2.08
C VAL A 38 -19.22 -7.05 1.00
N PRO A 39 -19.70 -8.31 1.01
CA PRO A 39 -19.39 -9.29 -0.03
C PRO A 39 -19.78 -8.78 -1.43
N ASN A 40 -18.96 -9.08 -2.44
CA ASN A 40 -19.17 -8.68 -3.85
C ASN A 40 -19.14 -7.16 -4.17
N TRP A 41 -18.86 -6.30 -3.19
CA TRP A 41 -18.65 -4.85 -3.40
C TRP A 41 -17.15 -4.50 -3.48
N LEU A 42 -16.82 -3.25 -3.83
CA LEU A 42 -15.45 -2.75 -3.76
C LEU A 42 -14.88 -2.95 -2.35
N GLY A 43 -13.64 -3.45 -2.28
CA GLY A 43 -12.92 -3.55 -1.01
C GLY A 43 -12.20 -2.25 -0.65
N ALA A 44 -11.75 -2.16 0.59
CA ALA A 44 -11.01 -1.02 1.11
C ALA A 44 -9.53 -1.38 1.28
N GLY A 45 -8.65 -0.55 0.71
CA GLY A 45 -7.19 -0.70 0.82
C GLY A 45 -6.55 0.55 1.41
N ALA A 46 -5.30 0.43 1.86
CA ALA A 46 -4.49 1.54 2.33
C ALA A 46 -3.24 1.66 1.45
N HIS A 47 -3.41 2.12 0.20
CA HIS A 47 -2.29 2.23 -0.72
C HIS A 47 -1.16 3.09 -0.13
N MET A 48 0.07 2.60 -0.18
CA MET A 48 1.24 3.27 0.37
C MET A 48 2.14 3.77 -0.75
N ASN A 49 2.27 5.09 -0.85
CA ASN A 49 3.22 5.71 -1.77
C ASN A 49 4.60 5.78 -1.11
N PHE A 50 5.64 5.33 -1.80
CA PHE A 50 7.01 5.25 -1.26
C PHE A 50 8.04 5.84 -2.22
N SER A 51 8.95 6.66 -1.68
CA SER A 51 10.12 7.16 -2.40
C SER A 51 11.30 7.42 -1.48
N THR A 52 12.50 7.21 -2.00
CA THR A 52 13.76 7.71 -1.41
C THR A 52 14.23 8.96 -2.12
N GLU A 53 15.22 9.63 -1.56
CA GLU A 53 15.91 10.73 -2.23
C GLU A 53 16.40 10.32 -3.63
N LYS A 54 17.04 9.15 -3.76
CA LYS A 54 17.52 8.63 -5.04
C LYS A 54 16.40 8.37 -6.04
N MET A 55 15.23 7.91 -5.59
CA MET A 55 14.06 7.73 -6.45
C MET A 55 13.50 9.07 -6.96
N ARG A 56 13.62 10.15 -6.17
CA ARG A 56 13.16 11.50 -6.54
C ARG A 56 14.18 12.27 -7.39
N ALA A 57 15.44 11.84 -7.41
CA ALA A 57 16.52 12.42 -8.22
C ALA A 57 16.41 12.07 -9.72
N LYS A 58 17.18 12.74 -10.57
CA LYS A 58 17.21 12.47 -12.02
C LYS A 58 17.66 11.03 -12.28
N GLY A 59 16.90 10.29 -13.10
CA GLY A 59 17.14 8.87 -13.35
C GLY A 59 16.62 7.95 -12.23
N GLY A 60 15.86 8.48 -11.27
CA GLY A 60 15.34 7.72 -10.12
C GLY A 60 14.36 6.60 -10.47
N LEU A 61 13.85 6.53 -11.70
CA LEU A 61 13.02 5.40 -12.17
C LEU A 61 13.76 4.06 -12.03
N THR A 62 15.07 4.03 -12.30
CA THR A 62 15.88 2.81 -12.14
C THR A 62 15.96 2.36 -10.68
N GLU A 63 15.97 3.30 -9.74
CA GLU A 63 15.94 2.98 -8.30
C GLU A 63 14.56 2.48 -7.87
N ILE A 64 13.48 3.00 -8.48
CA ILE A 64 12.12 2.49 -8.29
C ILE A 64 12.02 1.05 -8.79
N GLU A 65 12.48 0.77 -10.01
CA GLU A 65 12.48 -0.58 -10.60
C GLU A 65 13.29 -1.56 -9.75
N ARG A 66 14.45 -1.13 -9.24
CA ARG A 66 15.26 -1.93 -8.31
C ARG A 66 14.52 -2.25 -7.02
N ALA A 67 13.79 -1.30 -6.45
CA ALA A 67 13.00 -1.55 -5.24
C ALA A 67 11.83 -2.52 -5.50
N ILE A 68 11.15 -2.38 -6.65
CA ILE A 68 10.09 -3.30 -7.07
C ILE A 68 10.61 -4.74 -7.22
N GLU A 69 11.81 -4.91 -7.77
CA GLU A 69 12.47 -6.21 -7.90
C GLU A 69 12.84 -6.84 -6.55
N LYS A 70 13.14 -6.04 -5.52
CA LYS A 70 13.31 -6.55 -4.15
C LYS A 70 11.97 -6.97 -3.53
N LEU A 71 10.92 -6.17 -3.75
CA LEU A 71 9.57 -6.45 -3.26
C LEU A 71 8.96 -7.72 -3.88
N SER A 72 9.26 -8.01 -5.15
CA SER A 72 8.76 -9.21 -5.84
C SER A 72 9.19 -10.50 -5.14
N LYS A 73 10.41 -10.53 -4.59
CA LYS A 73 11.00 -11.67 -3.88
C LYS A 73 10.46 -11.88 -2.48
N ARG A 74 9.68 -10.93 -1.96
CA ARG A 74 9.21 -10.90 -0.57
C ARG A 74 7.70 -10.69 -0.48
N HIS A 75 6.98 -11.05 -1.54
CA HIS A 75 5.56 -10.80 -1.66
C HIS A 75 4.75 -11.32 -0.47
N GLU A 76 4.93 -12.60 -0.13
CA GLU A 76 4.23 -13.29 0.96
C GLU A 76 4.54 -12.65 2.33
N LYS A 77 5.82 -12.36 2.60
CA LYS A 77 6.24 -11.70 3.85
C LYS A 77 5.64 -10.31 4.01
N HIS A 78 5.47 -9.56 2.92
CA HIS A 78 4.77 -8.27 3.00
C HIS A 78 3.28 -8.47 3.26
N LEU A 79 2.62 -9.43 2.60
CA LEU A 79 1.20 -9.68 2.79
C LEU A 79 0.86 -10.07 4.23
N SER A 80 1.72 -10.84 4.91
CA SER A 80 1.52 -11.18 6.32
C SER A 80 1.66 -10.00 7.28
N LEU A 81 2.26 -8.89 6.84
CA LEU A 81 2.37 -7.64 7.62
C LEU A 81 1.32 -6.59 7.22
N TYR A 82 0.55 -6.86 6.16
CA TYR A 82 -0.32 -5.88 5.52
C TYR A 82 -1.78 -5.93 6.00
N ASP A 83 -2.06 -6.79 6.98
CA ASP A 83 -3.22 -6.71 7.87
C ASP A 83 -2.89 -7.31 9.25
N PRO A 84 -3.66 -6.99 10.32
CA PRO A 84 -3.38 -7.46 11.68
C PRO A 84 -3.54 -8.97 11.89
N ARG A 85 -4.07 -9.71 10.91
CA ARG A 85 -4.34 -11.14 10.98
C ARG A 85 -3.50 -11.94 10.00
N GLY A 86 -2.31 -11.44 9.66
CA GLY A 86 -1.32 -12.22 8.91
C GLY A 86 -1.70 -12.49 7.45
N GLY A 87 -2.59 -11.70 6.85
CA GLY A 87 -3.09 -11.91 5.48
C GLY A 87 -4.54 -12.40 5.43
N ALA A 88 -5.07 -12.90 6.56
CA ALA A 88 -6.39 -13.54 6.60
C ALA A 88 -7.55 -12.56 6.32
N ASP A 89 -7.38 -11.27 6.63
CA ASP A 89 -8.40 -10.28 6.27
C ASP A 89 -8.27 -9.86 4.80
N ASN A 90 -7.04 -9.68 4.32
CA ASN A 90 -6.77 -9.14 3.00
C ASN A 90 -7.10 -10.12 1.86
N ILE A 91 -7.14 -11.44 2.13
CA ILE A 91 -7.56 -12.46 1.16
C ILE A 91 -8.98 -12.24 0.63
N ARG A 92 -9.88 -11.67 1.44
CA ARG A 92 -11.25 -11.33 1.03
C ARG A 92 -11.29 -10.15 0.05
N ARG A 93 -10.22 -9.35 0.00
CA ARG A 93 -10.09 -8.17 -0.87
C ARG A 93 -9.27 -8.45 -2.12
N LEU A 94 -8.15 -9.17 -1.99
CA LEU A 94 -7.20 -9.47 -3.07
C LEU A 94 -7.59 -10.72 -3.87
N THR A 95 -8.82 -10.77 -4.36
CA THR A 95 -9.43 -11.99 -4.93
C THR A 95 -9.19 -12.20 -6.42
N ALA A 96 -8.35 -11.40 -7.09
CA ALA A 96 -8.08 -11.46 -8.54
C ALA A 96 -9.31 -11.42 -9.49
N THR A 97 -10.53 -11.33 -8.95
CA THR A 97 -11.79 -11.23 -9.70
C THR A 97 -11.71 -10.00 -10.59
N GLY A 98 -11.52 -10.26 -11.89
CA GLY A 98 -11.03 -9.32 -12.91
C GLY A 98 -11.67 -7.93 -12.92
N SER A 99 -10.92 -6.96 -13.47
CA SER A 99 -11.22 -5.54 -13.84
C SER A 99 -12.20 -4.68 -13.02
N LEU A 100 -13.29 -5.20 -12.47
CA LEU A 100 -14.30 -4.49 -11.69
C LEU A 100 -13.79 -3.94 -10.35
N PHE A 101 -12.79 -4.56 -9.72
CA PHE A 101 -12.40 -4.24 -8.34
C PHE A 101 -11.02 -3.59 -8.18
N TYR A 102 -10.26 -3.39 -9.28
CA TYR A 102 -8.94 -2.75 -9.29
C TYR A 102 -7.96 -3.22 -8.19
N ALA A 103 -8.05 -4.50 -7.81
CA ALA A 103 -7.20 -5.16 -6.81
C ALA A 103 -6.28 -6.19 -7.48
N SER A 104 -5.09 -6.38 -6.91
CA SER A 104 -4.16 -7.44 -7.36
C SER A 104 -4.58 -8.81 -6.85
N ASP A 105 -4.00 -9.86 -7.43
CA ASP A 105 -4.04 -11.22 -6.88
C ASP A 105 -3.19 -11.28 -5.60
N MET A 106 -3.61 -12.10 -4.62
CA MET A 106 -2.89 -12.34 -3.37
C MET A 106 -1.70 -13.29 -3.53
N ASN A 107 -1.74 -14.18 -4.50
CA ASN A 107 -0.71 -15.20 -4.75
C ASN A 107 0.29 -14.77 -5.82
N GLN A 108 -0.04 -13.75 -6.62
CA GLN A 108 0.81 -13.29 -7.72
C GLN A 108 1.23 -11.84 -7.56
N PHE A 109 2.54 -11.64 -7.39
CA PHE A 109 3.12 -10.31 -7.45
C PHE A 109 3.10 -9.78 -8.89
N SER A 110 2.68 -8.53 -9.06
CA SER A 110 2.70 -7.86 -10.35
C SER A 110 3.05 -6.38 -10.22
N SER A 111 3.66 -5.81 -11.25
CA SER A 111 3.96 -4.39 -11.31
C SER A 111 3.69 -3.80 -12.70
N GLY A 112 3.50 -2.49 -12.78
CA GLY A 112 3.48 -1.80 -14.06
C GLY A 112 3.09 -0.33 -14.03
N VAL A 113 3.35 0.34 -15.16
CA VAL A 113 3.02 1.75 -15.36
C VAL A 113 1.51 1.90 -15.52
N ALA A 114 0.91 2.75 -14.68
CA ALA A 114 -0.52 3.05 -14.65
C ALA A 114 -1.46 1.83 -14.47
N LYS A 115 -0.94 0.64 -14.15
CA LYS A 115 -1.74 -0.57 -13.95
C LYS A 115 -2.40 -0.57 -12.58
N ARG A 116 -3.70 -0.24 -12.53
CA ARG A 116 -4.47 -0.22 -11.27
C ARG A 116 -4.67 -1.60 -10.63
N GLY A 117 -4.67 -2.68 -11.43
CA GLY A 117 -4.78 -4.04 -10.91
C GLY A 117 -3.44 -4.69 -10.52
N ALA A 118 -2.32 -3.97 -10.60
CA ALA A 118 -1.02 -4.50 -10.21
C ALA A 118 -0.82 -4.41 -8.69
N SER A 119 0.05 -5.26 -8.14
CA SER A 119 0.47 -5.18 -6.74
C SER A 119 1.20 -3.85 -6.47
N ILE A 120 2.14 -3.49 -7.34
CA ILE A 120 2.84 -2.20 -7.32
C ILE A 120 2.54 -1.42 -8.59
N ARG A 121 2.09 -0.16 -8.44
CA ARG A 121 1.85 0.74 -9.58
C ARG A 121 2.91 1.82 -9.64
N ILE A 122 3.48 2.03 -10.83
CA ILE A 122 4.26 3.23 -11.15
C ILE A 122 3.29 4.25 -11.77
N PRO A 123 3.07 5.44 -11.17
CA PRO A 123 2.22 6.46 -11.78
C PRO A 123 2.71 6.86 -13.17
N LYS A 124 1.78 7.15 -14.10
CA LYS A 124 2.14 7.54 -15.48
C LYS A 124 3.12 8.71 -15.51
N ARG A 125 2.89 9.72 -14.65
CA ARG A 125 3.76 10.89 -14.51
C ARG A 125 5.18 10.52 -14.08
N VAL A 126 5.33 9.60 -13.12
CA VAL A 126 6.64 9.11 -12.66
C VAL A 126 7.40 8.42 -13.78
N ALA A 127 6.72 7.60 -14.58
CA ALA A 127 7.33 6.95 -15.74
C ALA A 127 7.74 7.96 -16.83
N GLN A 128 6.95 9.02 -17.06
CA GLN A 128 7.26 10.07 -18.02
C GLN A 128 8.41 10.98 -17.57
N GLU A 129 8.47 11.33 -16.28
CA GLU A 129 9.51 12.19 -15.71
C GLU A 129 10.80 11.41 -15.38
N GLY A 130 10.76 10.08 -15.39
CA GLY A 130 11.90 9.22 -15.07
C GLY A 130 12.34 9.27 -13.61
N ARG A 131 11.48 9.74 -12.70
CA ARG A 131 11.72 9.88 -11.25
C ARG A 131 10.43 10.09 -10.47
N GLY A 132 10.44 9.82 -9.16
CA GLY A 132 9.32 10.08 -8.25
C GLY A 132 9.14 9.00 -7.20
N TYR A 133 8.00 8.30 -7.24
CA TYR A 133 7.58 7.31 -6.23
C TYR A 133 6.88 6.10 -6.87
N MET A 134 6.80 5.00 -6.12
CA MET A 134 5.92 3.86 -6.43
C MET A 134 4.73 3.80 -5.46
N GLU A 135 3.65 3.17 -5.88
CA GLU A 135 2.45 2.93 -5.06
C GLU A 135 2.32 1.43 -4.78
N ASP A 136 2.46 1.01 -3.52
CA ASP A 136 2.13 -0.34 -3.08
C ASP A 136 0.63 -0.42 -2.76
N ARG A 137 -0.10 -1.24 -3.51
CA ARG A 137 -1.56 -1.33 -3.47
C ARG A 137 -2.06 -2.52 -2.64
N ARG A 138 -1.12 -3.30 -2.08
CA ARG A 138 -1.40 -4.51 -1.32
C ARG A 138 -1.83 -4.28 0.13
N PRO A 139 -1.49 -3.18 0.85
CA PRO A 139 -1.95 -3.03 2.23
C PRO A 139 -3.47 -2.96 2.35
N ALA A 140 -4.03 -3.68 3.32
CA ALA A 140 -5.44 -3.64 3.66
C ALA A 140 -5.78 -2.32 4.38
N SER A 141 -7.04 -1.89 4.35
CA SER A 141 -7.47 -0.67 5.04
C SER A 141 -7.25 -0.69 6.56
N ASN A 142 -7.23 -1.87 7.18
CA ASN A 142 -6.96 -2.07 8.61
C ASN A 142 -5.47 -2.31 8.93
N CYS A 143 -4.55 -2.16 7.98
CA CYS A 143 -3.13 -2.35 8.24
C CYS A 143 -2.62 -1.39 9.32
N ASP A 144 -1.59 -1.83 10.06
CA ASP A 144 -0.79 -0.93 10.89
C ASP A 144 0.19 -0.15 9.99
N PRO A 145 0.10 1.20 9.93
CA PRO A 145 0.97 2.00 9.07
C PRO A 145 2.46 1.91 9.47
N TYR A 146 2.78 1.66 10.75
CA TYR A 146 4.15 1.46 11.21
C TYR A 146 4.73 0.18 10.61
N MET A 147 3.99 -0.92 10.68
CA MET A 147 4.41 -2.22 10.13
C MET A 147 4.60 -2.17 8.62
N VAL A 148 3.69 -1.51 7.89
CA VAL A 148 3.80 -1.35 6.43
C VAL A 148 5.03 -0.50 6.06
N ALA A 149 5.25 0.61 6.76
CA ALA A 149 6.40 1.48 6.52
C ALA A 149 7.72 0.77 6.81
N GLU A 150 7.81 0.07 7.94
CA GLU A 150 8.99 -0.72 8.31
C GLU A 150 9.30 -1.81 7.28
N ALA A 151 8.29 -2.57 6.85
CA ALA A 151 8.46 -3.62 5.85
C ALA A 151 9.01 -3.08 4.52
N LEU A 152 8.51 -1.93 4.07
CA LEU A 152 9.02 -1.25 2.88
C LEU A 152 10.48 -0.83 3.04
N VAL A 153 10.84 -0.24 4.19
CA VAL A 153 12.21 0.19 4.49
C VAL A 153 13.16 -1.01 4.52
N ARG A 154 12.83 -2.08 5.26
CA ARG A 154 13.66 -3.28 5.37
C ARG A 154 13.95 -3.90 4.01
N THR A 155 12.90 -4.15 3.22
CA THR A 155 13.06 -4.78 1.91
C THR A 155 13.77 -3.87 0.92
N CYS A 156 13.38 -2.59 0.83
CA CYS A 156 13.88 -1.71 -0.23
C CYS A 156 15.28 -1.16 0.07
N LEU A 157 15.59 -0.87 1.35
CA LEU A 157 16.79 -0.14 1.75
C LEU A 157 17.80 -1.02 2.49
N LEU A 158 17.36 -1.98 3.31
CA LEU A 158 18.25 -2.84 4.11
C LEU A 158 18.55 -4.20 3.45
N ASN A 159 17.84 -4.53 2.35
CA ASN A 159 17.92 -5.83 1.66
C ASN A 159 17.47 -7.02 2.53
N GLU A 160 16.66 -6.72 3.54
CA GLU A 160 16.20 -7.62 4.60
C GLU A 160 14.89 -8.30 4.35
#